data_AF-A0A2D9T4F1-F1
#
_entry.id   AF-A0A2D9T4F1-F1
#
_cell.length_a   1.000
_cell.length_b   1.000
_cell.length_c   1.000
_cell.angle_alpha   90.00
_cell.angle_beta   90.00
_cell.angle_gamma   90.00
#
_symmetry.space_group_name_H-M   'P 1'
#
loop_
_entity.id
_entity.type
_entity.pdbx_description
1 polymer ?
#
loop_
_entity_poly.entity_id
_entity_poly.type
_entity_poly.pdbx_seq_one_letter_code
_entity_poly.pdbx_strand_id
1 'polypeptide(L)'
;MRLSTRHGTVLLSIKTPWRDGTTHLELSPTDLLARLAALVCRPRANQILYLGVLSPHHRWRASIVPAPPPVAPTPCSASDDRAVQPGQRPPRNDSWAELMQRGLQIDTLACPCGGRFRHIANIMTRDVIRRILGHLGLRSEPPDLEPARLPDQLDLFP
;
A
#
# COMPACT_ATOMS: atom_id res chain seq x y z
N MET A 1 18.61 20.91 -17.76
CA MET A 1 17.85 20.87 -19.03
C MET A 1 17.35 22.27 -19.29
N ARG A 2 17.53 22.78 -20.51
CA ARG A 2 16.84 23.99 -20.98
C ARG A 2 15.85 23.58 -22.06
N LEU A 3 14.62 24.06 -21.95
CA LEU A 3 13.55 23.84 -22.90
C LEU A 3 13.37 25.12 -23.72
N SER A 4 13.36 25.01 -25.04
CA SER A 4 12.99 26.12 -25.93
C SER A 4 11.98 25.62 -26.95
N THR A 5 11.12 26.52 -27.41
CA THR A 5 10.12 26.20 -28.44
C THR A 5 10.53 26.85 -29.76
N ARG A 6 10.43 26.11 -30.87
CA ARG A 6 10.72 26.62 -32.21
C ARG A 6 9.73 26.01 -33.20
N HIS A 7 8.95 26.85 -33.86
CA HIS A 7 7.98 26.45 -34.91
C HIS A 7 7.03 25.30 -34.52
N GLY A 8 6.57 25.25 -33.26
CA GLY A 8 5.67 24.20 -32.79
C GLY A 8 6.36 22.92 -32.31
N THR A 9 7.68 22.84 -32.45
CA THR A 9 8.50 21.75 -31.91
C THR A 9 9.24 22.21 -30.65
N VAL A 10 9.49 21.28 -29.74
CA VAL A 10 10.19 21.53 -28.49
C VAL A 10 11.63 21.03 -28.61
N LEU A 11 12.59 21.92 -28.36
CA LEU A 11 14.01 21.61 -28.30
C LEU A 11 14.43 21.44 -26.85
N LEU A 12 14.94 20.26 -26.53
CA LEU A 12 15.45 19.91 -25.22
C LEU A 12 16.98 19.86 -25.25
N SER A 13 17.64 20.80 -24.58
CA SER A 13 19.09 20.80 -24.45
C SER A 13 19.56 19.82 -23.37
N ILE A 14 20.45 18.90 -23.76
CA ILE A 14 21.09 17.92 -22.88
C ILE A 14 22.29 18.58 -22.19
N LYS A 15 22.52 18.25 -20.90
CA LYS A 15 23.63 18.82 -20.11
C LYS A 15 25.01 18.38 -20.62
N THR A 16 25.10 17.15 -21.13
CA THR A 16 26.32 16.56 -21.67
C THR A 16 26.03 16.07 -23.08
N PRO A 17 26.83 16.44 -24.10
CA PRO A 17 26.63 15.96 -25.45
C PRO A 17 26.77 14.44 -25.49
N TRP A 18 26.02 13.80 -26.37
CA TRP A 18 26.18 12.38 -26.64
C TRP A 18 27.48 12.11 -27.40
N ARG A 19 27.87 10.83 -27.49
CA ARG A 19 29.11 10.41 -28.16
C ARG A 19 29.15 10.77 -29.65
N ASP A 20 27.98 10.94 -30.26
CA ASP A 20 27.78 11.36 -31.65
C ASP A 20 27.78 12.89 -31.83
N GLY A 21 27.95 13.65 -30.74
CA GLY A 21 27.91 15.13 -30.75
C GLY A 21 26.52 15.73 -30.61
N THR A 22 25.47 14.92 -30.45
CA THR A 22 24.10 15.42 -30.30
C THR A 22 23.94 16.20 -28.98
N THR A 23 23.53 17.47 -29.07
CA THR A 23 23.36 18.40 -27.93
C THR A 23 21.91 18.74 -27.63
N HIS A 24 21.01 18.60 -28.61
CA HIS A 24 19.60 18.94 -28.51
C HIS A 24 18.73 17.79 -29.01
N LEU A 25 17.63 17.53 -28.31
CA LEU A 25 16.58 16.61 -28.76
C LEU A 25 15.40 17.43 -29.24
N GLU A 26 15.01 17.24 -30.50
CA GLU A 26 13.79 17.81 -31.06
C GLU A 26 12.62 16.86 -30.81
N LEU A 27 11.59 17.35 -30.13
CA LEU A 27 10.43 16.58 -29.70
C LEU A 27 9.15 17.31 -30.09
N SER A 28 8.14 16.57 -30.58
CA SER A 28 6.80 17.14 -30.64
C SER A 28 6.30 17.46 -29.22
N PRO A 29 5.40 18.44 -29.03
CA PRO A 29 4.82 18.74 -27.73
C PRO A 29 4.20 17.49 -27.06
N THR A 30 3.55 16.64 -27.85
CA THR A 30 2.97 15.37 -27.40
C THR A 30 4.02 14.33 -27.00
N ASP A 31 5.14 14.22 -27.72
CA ASP A 31 6.22 13.31 -27.36
C ASP A 31 6.90 13.71 -26.06
N LEU A 32 7.09 15.01 -25.85
CA LEU A 32 7.59 15.54 -24.59
C LEU A 32 6.66 15.17 -23.44
N LEU A 33 5.35 15.43 -23.60
CA LEU A 33 4.35 15.08 -22.58
C LEU A 33 4.32 13.58 -22.29
N ALA A 34 4.37 12.74 -23.33
CA ALA A 34 4.40 11.28 -23.17
C ALA A 34 5.64 10.81 -22.39
N ARG A 35 6.82 11.36 -22.70
CA ARG A 35 8.07 11.04 -21.99
C ARG A 35 8.06 11.53 -20.54
N LEU A 36 7.49 12.71 -20.27
CA LEU A 36 7.32 13.21 -18.91
C LEU A 36 6.32 12.36 -18.11
N ALA A 37 5.20 11.99 -18.72
CA ALA A 37 4.20 11.12 -18.09
C ALA A 37 4.76 9.73 -17.74
N ALA A 38 5.70 9.21 -18.55
CA ALA A 38 6.37 7.95 -18.26
C ALA A 38 7.27 7.98 -17.00
N LEU A 39 7.71 9.16 -16.55
CA LEU A 39 8.45 9.32 -15.30
C LEU A 39 7.53 9.29 -14.07
N VAL A 40 6.23 9.53 -14.24
CA VAL A 40 5.26 9.47 -13.15
C VAL A 40 5.01 8.00 -12.82
N CYS A 41 5.41 7.58 -11.61
CA CYS A 41 5.16 6.24 -11.12
C CYS A 41 3.67 5.87 -11.21
N ARG A 42 3.38 4.61 -11.54
CA ARG A 42 2.01 4.10 -11.54
C ARG A 42 1.37 4.31 -10.15
N PRO A 43 0.10 4.71 -10.10
CA PRO A 43 -0.61 4.84 -8.82
C PRO A 43 -0.58 3.50 -8.09
N ARG A 44 -0.30 3.57 -6.77
CA ARG A 44 -0.15 2.42 -5.84
C ARG A 44 1.16 1.62 -5.98
N ALA A 45 2.13 2.08 -6.76
CA ALA A 45 3.50 1.58 -6.62
C ALA A 45 4.12 2.09 -5.31
N ASN A 46 4.92 1.26 -4.62
CA ASN A 46 5.68 1.73 -3.47
C ASN A 46 6.77 2.70 -3.95
N GLN A 47 6.55 4.00 -3.76
CA GLN A 47 7.50 5.05 -4.13
C GLN A 47 8.55 5.30 -3.04
N ILE A 48 8.36 4.73 -1.84
CA ILE A 48 9.29 4.88 -0.73
C ILE A 48 10.38 3.82 -0.87
N LEU A 49 11.47 4.21 -1.53
CA LEU A 49 12.71 3.45 -1.54
C LEU A 49 13.53 3.80 -0.30
N TYR A 50 13.50 2.93 0.70
CA TYR A 50 14.37 3.08 1.87
C TYR A 50 15.83 2.82 1.47
N LEU A 51 16.65 3.87 1.52
CA LEU A 51 18.07 3.83 1.22
C LEU A 51 18.91 3.81 2.50
N GLY A 52 20.15 3.32 2.37
CA GLY A 52 21.12 3.33 3.46
C GLY A 52 20.66 2.52 4.67
N VAL A 53 20.78 3.12 5.86
CA VAL A 53 20.59 2.43 7.14
C VAL A 53 19.17 1.87 7.34
N LEU A 54 18.17 2.48 6.69
CA LEU A 54 16.76 2.07 6.76
C LEU A 54 16.38 1.03 5.69
N SER A 55 17.30 0.67 4.79
CA SER A 55 17.04 -0.31 3.75
C SER A 55 16.71 -1.71 4.33
N PRO A 56 15.80 -2.49 3.72
CA PRO A 56 15.44 -3.83 4.21
C PRO A 56 16.60 -4.80 4.37
N HIS A 57 17.70 -4.61 3.63
CA HIS A 57 18.86 -5.48 3.62
C HIS A 57 20.12 -4.84 4.27
N HIS A 58 19.97 -3.77 5.04
CA HIS A 58 21.10 -3.10 5.68
C HIS A 58 21.71 -3.94 6.81
N ARG A 59 23.05 -3.93 6.95
CA ARG A 59 23.80 -4.75 7.95
C ARG A 59 23.41 -4.46 9.40
N TRP A 60 22.99 -3.23 9.70
CA TRP A 60 22.60 -2.80 11.05
C TRP A 60 21.13 -2.99 11.37
N ARG A 61 20.36 -3.62 10.48
CA ARG A 61 18.90 -3.78 10.64
C ARG A 61 18.52 -4.49 11.94
N ALA A 62 19.29 -5.49 12.36
CA ALA A 62 19.05 -6.22 13.61
C ALA A 62 19.19 -5.33 14.87
N SER A 63 19.99 -4.27 14.79
CA SER A 63 20.20 -3.33 15.91
C SER A 63 19.20 -2.17 15.92
N ILE A 64 18.57 -1.87 14.78
CA ILE A 64 17.72 -0.69 14.59
C ILE A 64 16.24 -1.05 14.63
N VAL A 65 15.86 -2.23 14.11
CA VAL A 65 14.46 -2.68 14.16
C VAL A 65 14.15 -3.09 15.60
N PRO A 66 13.19 -2.45 16.27
CA PRO A 66 12.80 -2.83 17.62
C PRO A 66 12.40 -4.31 17.64
N ALA A 67 12.90 -5.06 18.62
CA ALA A 67 12.41 -6.41 18.85
C ALA A 67 10.91 -6.33 19.12
N PRO A 68 10.09 -7.22 18.52
CA PRO A 68 8.68 -7.27 18.88
C PRO A 68 8.58 -7.48 20.39
N PRO A 69 7.64 -6.80 21.08
CA PRO A 69 7.45 -7.02 22.50
C PRO A 69 7.15 -8.51 22.73
N PRO A 70 7.58 -9.08 23.86
CA PRO A 70 7.23 -10.46 24.21
C PRO A 70 5.72 -10.58 24.16
N VAL A 71 5.23 -11.46 23.27
CA VAL A 71 3.81 -11.76 23.16
C VAL A 71 3.42 -12.39 24.49
N ALA A 72 2.75 -11.63 25.36
CA ALA A 72 2.06 -12.22 26.50
C ALA A 72 1.10 -13.27 25.93
N PRO A 73 1.00 -14.46 26.52
CA PRO A 73 0.00 -15.44 26.10
C PRO A 73 -1.38 -14.83 26.36
N THR A 74 -1.96 -14.20 25.35
CA THR A 74 -3.35 -13.79 25.37
C THR A 74 -4.18 -15.07 25.43
N PRO A 75 -5.05 -15.26 26.43
CA PRO A 75 -5.94 -16.41 26.46
C PRO A 75 -7.01 -16.21 25.38
N CYS A 76 -6.69 -16.55 24.14
CA CYS A 76 -7.66 -16.80 23.08
C CYS A 76 -7.95 -18.30 23.07
N SER A 77 -8.84 -18.71 23.97
CA SER A 77 -9.57 -19.97 23.84
C SER A 77 -10.47 -19.90 22.60
N ALA A 78 -10.11 -20.63 21.55
CA ALA A 78 -10.90 -21.74 21.01
C ALA A 78 -10.43 -22.18 19.61
N SER A 79 -9.87 -23.39 19.58
CA SER A 79 -9.85 -24.38 18.50
C SER A 79 -9.23 -24.00 17.14
N ASP A 80 -7.94 -24.25 17.03
CA ASP A 80 -7.48 -25.32 16.12
C ASP A 80 -6.70 -26.33 16.97
N ASP A 81 -7.06 -27.61 16.91
CA ASP A 81 -6.38 -28.72 17.57
C ASP A 81 -4.98 -28.95 16.99
N ARG A 82 -4.07 -28.04 17.29
CA ARG A 82 -2.63 -28.23 17.13
C ARG A 82 -2.00 -27.81 18.44
N ALA A 83 -1.84 -28.78 19.34
CA ALA A 83 -0.99 -28.65 20.52
C ALA A 83 0.39 -28.15 20.06
N VAL A 84 0.67 -26.87 20.26
CA VAL A 84 1.97 -26.28 19.97
C VAL A 84 2.93 -26.80 21.03
N GLN A 85 3.80 -27.71 20.62
CA GLN A 85 4.91 -28.19 21.44
C GLN A 85 5.85 -27.02 21.78
N PRO A 86 6.37 -26.91 23.01
CA PRO A 86 7.33 -25.87 23.37
C PRO A 86 8.60 -26.04 22.52
N GLY A 87 8.88 -25.05 21.66
CA GLY A 87 10.03 -25.06 20.73
C GLY A 87 9.67 -24.80 19.27
N GLN A 88 8.38 -24.83 18.90
CA GLN A 88 7.95 -24.42 17.56
C GLN A 88 7.82 -22.90 17.49
N ARG A 89 8.52 -22.29 16.53
CA ARG A 89 8.34 -20.88 16.16
C ARG A 89 6.85 -20.69 15.85
N PRO A 90 6.16 -19.68 16.42
CA PRO A 90 4.75 -19.49 16.15
C PRO A 90 4.56 -19.38 14.63
N PRO A 91 3.48 -19.96 14.08
CA PRO A 91 3.21 -19.84 12.66
C PRO A 91 3.23 -18.34 12.31
N ARG A 92 4.05 -17.96 11.32
CA ARG A 92 4.20 -16.57 10.87
C ARG A 92 2.94 -16.00 10.20
N ASN A 93 1.86 -16.77 10.18
CA ASN A 93 0.61 -16.41 9.55
C ASN A 93 -0.33 -15.93 10.65
N ASP A 94 -0.20 -14.66 11.03
CA ASP A 94 -1.23 -14.00 11.84
C ASP A 94 -2.58 -14.20 11.14
N SER A 95 -3.61 -14.55 11.90
CA SER A 95 -4.96 -14.65 11.34
C SER A 95 -5.41 -13.27 10.83
N TRP A 96 -6.35 -13.25 9.87
CA TRP A 96 -6.92 -11.97 9.42
C TRP A 96 -7.42 -11.10 10.58
N ALA A 97 -8.04 -11.72 11.59
CA ALA A 97 -8.53 -11.02 12.79
C ALA A 97 -7.38 -10.38 13.61
N GLU A 98 -6.26 -11.09 13.79
CA GLU A 98 -5.09 -10.55 14.49
C GLU A 98 -4.45 -9.39 13.71
N LEU A 99 -4.40 -9.48 12.39
CA LEU A 99 -3.90 -8.39 11.54
C LEU A 99 -4.79 -7.15 11.64
N MET A 100 -6.11 -7.32 11.64
CA MET A 100 -7.07 -6.22 11.83
C MET A 100 -6.87 -5.55 13.20
N GLN A 101 -6.66 -6.34 14.26
CA GLN A 101 -6.41 -5.81 15.60
C GLN A 101 -5.08 -5.06 15.69
N ARG A 102 -3.99 -5.59 15.10
CA ARG A 102 -2.67 -4.96 15.18
C ARG A 102 -2.54 -3.70 14.33
N GLY A 103 -3.03 -3.75 13.09
CA GLY A 103 -2.87 -2.66 12.13
C GLY A 103 -3.93 -1.55 12.27
N LEU A 104 -5.15 -1.92 12.65
CA LEU A 104 -6.30 -1.01 12.68
C LEU A 104 -6.94 -0.88 14.07
N GLN A 105 -6.50 -1.65 15.06
CA GLN A 105 -7.12 -1.67 16.40
C GLN A 105 -8.60 -2.06 16.37
N ILE A 106 -9.01 -2.87 15.39
CA ILE A 106 -10.37 -3.36 15.22
C ILE A 106 -10.45 -4.84 15.61
N ASP A 107 -11.22 -5.13 16.67
CA ASP A 107 -11.50 -6.49 17.10
C ASP A 107 -12.71 -7.06 16.37
N THR A 108 -12.45 -7.68 15.22
CA THR A 108 -13.50 -8.23 14.35
C THR A 108 -14.23 -9.45 14.93
N LEU A 109 -13.71 -10.06 16.00
CA LEU A 109 -14.31 -11.24 16.63
C LEU A 109 -15.05 -10.90 17.94
N ALA A 110 -15.16 -9.64 18.31
CA ALA A 110 -15.89 -9.22 19.50
C ALA A 110 -17.41 -9.37 19.30
N CYS A 111 -18.07 -10.22 20.09
CA CYS A 111 -19.54 -10.30 20.10
C CYS A 111 -20.12 -9.32 21.11
N PRO A 112 -21.18 -8.57 20.78
CA PRO A 112 -21.96 -7.78 21.75
C PRO A 112 -22.51 -8.63 22.91
N CYS A 113 -22.67 -9.92 22.70
CA CYS A 113 -23.14 -10.91 23.68
C CYS A 113 -22.10 -11.30 24.75
N GLY A 114 -20.86 -10.80 24.67
CA GLY A 114 -19.75 -11.21 25.54
C GLY A 114 -19.04 -12.51 25.09
N GLY A 115 -19.57 -13.20 24.09
CA GLY A 115 -18.90 -14.32 23.42
C GLY A 115 -17.86 -13.87 22.39
N ARG A 116 -17.28 -14.84 21.67
CA ARG A 116 -16.38 -14.60 20.53
C ARG A 116 -16.99 -15.12 19.24
N PHE A 117 -16.99 -14.28 18.21
CA PHE A 117 -17.30 -14.76 16.86
C PHE A 117 -16.20 -15.70 16.38
N ARG A 118 -16.60 -16.70 15.60
CA ARG A 118 -15.69 -17.59 14.88
C ARG A 118 -15.73 -17.22 13.41
N HIS A 119 -14.57 -17.04 12.79
CA HIS A 119 -14.49 -16.92 11.33
C HIS A 119 -14.79 -18.27 10.69
N ILE A 120 -15.75 -18.30 9.75
CA ILE A 120 -16.22 -19.55 9.12
C ILE A 120 -15.89 -19.57 7.62
N ALA A 121 -16.06 -18.45 6.92
CA ALA A 121 -15.83 -18.36 5.49
C ALA A 121 -15.61 -16.92 5.03
N ASN A 122 -14.93 -16.76 3.90
CA ASN A 122 -14.85 -15.52 3.14
C ASN A 122 -15.80 -15.58 1.95
N ILE A 123 -16.81 -14.71 1.92
CA ILE A 123 -17.78 -14.64 0.83
C ILE A 123 -17.35 -13.55 -0.15
N MET A 124 -16.89 -13.96 -1.34
CA MET A 124 -16.38 -13.03 -2.38
C MET A 124 -17.30 -12.96 -3.61
N THR A 125 -18.41 -13.71 -3.61
CA THR A 125 -19.35 -13.76 -4.75
C THR A 125 -20.35 -12.62 -4.66
N ARG A 126 -20.38 -11.74 -5.68
CA ARG A 126 -21.19 -10.51 -5.69
C ARG A 126 -22.68 -10.74 -5.42
N ASP A 127 -23.28 -11.72 -6.10
CA ASP A 127 -24.72 -11.96 -5.99
C ASP A 127 -25.12 -12.51 -4.61
N VAL A 128 -24.24 -13.31 -4.01
CA VAL A 128 -24.41 -13.80 -2.64
C VAL A 128 -24.31 -12.65 -1.64
N ILE A 129 -23.31 -11.78 -1.79
CA ILE A 129 -23.14 -10.59 -0.95
C ILE A 129 -24.40 -9.71 -1.02
N ARG A 130 -24.89 -9.40 -2.22
CA ARG A 130 -26.12 -8.61 -2.41
C ARG A 130 -27.33 -9.24 -1.75
N ARG A 131 -27.51 -10.55 -1.88
CA ARG A 131 -28.63 -11.27 -1.26
C ARG A 131 -28.57 -11.21 0.27
N ILE A 132 -27.39 -11.40 0.85
CA ILE A 132 -27.19 -11.30 2.31
C ILE A 132 -27.47 -9.88 2.80
N LEU A 133 -26.87 -8.87 2.15
CA LEU A 133 -27.06 -7.47 2.54
C LEU A 133 -28.52 -7.04 2.40
N GLY A 134 -29.21 -7.45 1.33
CA GLY A 134 -30.64 -7.19 1.14
C GLY A 134 -31.50 -7.82 2.24
N HIS A 135 -31.18 -9.04 2.68
CA HIS A 135 -31.89 -9.69 3.79
C HIS A 135 -31.67 -8.96 5.12
N LEU A 136 -30.49 -8.37 5.33
CA LEU A 136 -30.16 -7.58 6.52
C LEU A 136 -30.65 -6.12 6.45
N GLY A 137 -31.28 -5.71 5.33
CA GLY A 137 -31.69 -4.31 5.13
C GLY A 137 -30.51 -3.34 4.96
N LEU A 138 -29.33 -3.83 4.62
CA LEU A 138 -28.12 -3.03 4.42
C LEU A 138 -27.96 -2.62 2.95
N ARG A 139 -27.35 -1.45 2.71
CA ARG A 139 -27.04 -0.99 1.35
C ARG A 139 -26.02 -1.95 0.72
N SER A 140 -26.33 -2.44 -0.48
CA SER A 140 -25.46 -3.36 -1.23
C SER A 140 -24.64 -2.69 -2.34
N GLU A 141 -24.93 -1.43 -2.62
CA GLU A 141 -24.18 -0.60 -3.54
C GLU A 141 -23.01 0.06 -2.79
N PRO A 142 -21.79 0.02 -3.36
CA PRO A 142 -20.66 0.73 -2.77
C PRO A 142 -20.97 2.23 -2.75
N PRO A 143 -20.48 2.97 -1.73
CA PRO A 143 -20.61 4.42 -1.72
C PRO A 143 -19.90 5.02 -2.93
N ASP A 144 -20.42 6.13 -3.44
CA ASP A 144 -19.76 6.88 -4.51
C ASP A 144 -18.36 7.31 -4.05
N LEU A 145 -17.37 7.05 -4.89
CA LEU A 145 -16.00 7.47 -4.61
C LEU A 145 -15.92 8.98 -4.79
N GLU A 146 -15.72 9.69 -3.68
CA GLU A 146 -15.38 11.10 -3.71
C GLU A 146 -14.12 11.32 -4.56
N PRO A 147 -14.07 12.38 -5.39
CA PRO A 147 -12.87 12.70 -6.16
C PRO A 147 -11.69 12.94 -5.21
N ALA A 148 -10.50 12.53 -5.63
CA ALA A 148 -9.29 12.73 -4.86
C ALA A 148 -9.10 14.24 -4.59
N ARG A 149 -9.19 14.65 -3.33
CA ARG A 149 -8.94 16.04 -2.93
C ARG A 149 -7.44 16.24 -2.78
N LEU A 150 -6.91 17.32 -3.33
CA LEU A 150 -5.57 17.78 -3.01
C LEU A 150 -5.57 18.23 -1.54
N PRO A 151 -4.54 17.91 -0.73
CA PRO A 151 -4.43 18.49 0.61
C PRO A 151 -4.45 20.02 0.51
N ASP A 152 -5.09 20.70 1.46
CA ASP A 152 -5.20 22.17 1.48
C ASP A 152 -3.86 22.91 1.62
N GLN A 153 -2.74 22.19 1.80
CA GLN A 153 -1.41 22.80 1.96
C GLN A 153 -0.73 23.06 0.60
N LEU A 154 -1.02 24.21 0.03
CA LEU A 154 -0.23 24.81 -1.07
C LEU A 154 1.09 25.46 -0.59
N ASP A 155 1.30 25.57 0.72
CA ASP A 155 2.42 26.36 1.30
C ASP A 155 3.69 25.55 1.63
N LEU A 156 3.79 24.27 1.24
CA LEU A 156 4.95 23.42 1.56
C LEU A 156 6.13 23.54 0.57
N PHE A 157 6.05 24.45 -0.40
CA PHE A 157 7.15 24.74 -1.32
C PHE A 157 7.51 26.23 -1.29
N PRO A 158 8.57 26.63 -0.56
CA PRO A 158 9.16 27.96 -0.67
C PRO A 158 9.90 28.17 -2.00
#